data_AF-A0A925N8P3-F1
#
_entry.id   AF-A0A925N8P3-F1
#
_cell.length_a   1.000
_cell.length_b   1.000
_cell.length_c   1.000
_cell.angle_alpha   90.00
_cell.angle_beta   90.00
_cell.angle_gamma   90.00
#
_symmetry.space_group_name_H-M   'P 1'
#
loop_
_entity.id
_entity.type
_entity.pdbx_description
1 polymer ?
#
loop_
_entity_poly.entity_id
_entity_poly.type
_entity_poly.pdbx_seq_one_letter_code
_entity_poly.pdbx_strand_id
1 'polypeptide(L)'
;QALASRIEGNARGLAESRLPALEAAISAQLLPQRRDVLQQMVLEATQRMESQVARRLGDRRRQTAEQMLELRGLRGKSSAKTRLMLERVDAETAEFEQCTSRLQAMRMVHSRMLKNALVDLTSDRLREEVNEMQTTMNASLLNLGAKKAFLALCARLRELLEASQVRAGEIHDMLTASFSKLNAEFGFSLAVNKTPDLKRFVQELTLIQRNYVQYLGLTQALRLSQPKFMEQFRRMLVSKLRVVFENASSELELWNKMASSQVDSQLRERRRGFRRRREALERIQAASGDLEQRISELEAQDAQLQQLQARSAELATRVKEQARLDPPVDAQNSEAGVLYAAQA
;
A
#
# COMPACT_ATOMS: atom_id res chain seq x y z
N GLN A 1 29.09 -68.03 68.65
CA GLN A 1 28.46 -69.35 68.87
C GLN A 1 27.38 -69.64 67.83
N ALA A 2 26.35 -68.79 67.66
CA ALA A 2 25.30 -68.99 66.65
C ALA A 2 25.81 -69.16 65.19
N LEU A 3 26.80 -68.38 64.79
CA LEU A 3 27.38 -68.40 63.43
C LEU A 3 28.21 -69.67 63.17
N ALA A 4 28.96 -70.14 64.18
CA ALA A 4 29.70 -71.39 64.12
C ALA A 4 28.75 -72.60 64.03
N SER A 5 27.67 -72.61 64.82
CA SER A 5 26.65 -73.66 64.76
C SER A 5 25.87 -73.70 63.44
N ARG A 6 25.75 -72.58 62.72
CA ARG A 6 25.13 -72.52 61.38
C ARG A 6 26.05 -73.09 60.30
N ILE A 7 27.36 -72.83 60.39
CA ILE A 7 28.37 -73.33 59.44
C ILE A 7 28.61 -74.84 59.64
N GLU A 8 28.55 -75.33 60.88
CA GLU A 8 28.77 -76.75 61.22
C GLU A 8 27.49 -77.62 61.15
N GLY A 9 26.34 -77.04 60.78
CA GLY A 9 25.06 -77.77 60.68
C GLY A 9 24.47 -78.25 62.02
N ASN A 10 24.93 -77.69 63.15
CA ASN A 10 24.51 -78.12 64.49
C ASN A 10 23.16 -77.49 64.90
N ALA A 11 22.07 -78.20 64.64
CA ALA A 11 20.70 -77.76 64.91
C ALA A 11 20.43 -77.43 66.39
N ARG A 12 21.07 -78.12 67.33
CA ARG A 12 20.87 -77.91 68.78
C ARG A 12 21.51 -76.61 69.25
N GLY A 13 22.74 -76.34 68.82
CA GLY A 13 23.45 -75.09 69.13
C GLY A 13 22.83 -73.85 68.48
N LEU A 14 22.21 -74.02 67.30
CA LEU A 14 21.47 -72.95 66.64
C LEU A 14 20.18 -72.58 67.41
N ALA A 15 19.45 -73.58 67.93
CA ALA A 15 18.22 -73.37 68.70
C ALA A 15 18.48 -72.70 70.06
N GLU A 16 19.54 -73.10 70.77
CA GLU A 16 19.95 -72.49 72.05
C GLU A 16 20.37 -71.02 71.90
N SER A 17 20.89 -70.63 70.73
CA SER A 17 21.35 -69.27 70.46
C SER A 17 20.25 -68.22 70.31
N ARG A 18 18.97 -68.65 70.20
CA ARG A 18 17.79 -67.81 69.90
C ARG A 18 17.87 -66.97 68.61
N LEU A 19 18.95 -67.11 67.82
CA LEU A 19 19.12 -66.43 66.54
C LEU A 19 17.98 -66.72 65.56
N PRO A 20 17.47 -67.97 65.41
CA PRO A 20 16.34 -68.23 64.52
C PRO A 20 15.05 -67.50 64.94
N ALA A 21 14.83 -67.34 66.25
CA ALA A 21 13.68 -66.61 66.77
C ALA A 21 13.80 -65.10 66.53
N LEU A 22 15.01 -64.55 66.63
CA LEU A 22 15.31 -63.15 66.28
C LEU A 22 15.20 -62.91 64.77
N GLU A 23 15.77 -63.78 63.94
CA GLU A 23 15.67 -63.72 62.48
C GLU A 23 14.21 -63.85 62.01
N ALA A 24 13.42 -64.74 62.65
CA ALA A 24 11.99 -64.86 62.41
C ALA A 24 11.23 -63.61 62.85
N ALA A 25 11.54 -63.01 64.01
CA ALA A 25 10.91 -61.78 64.46
C ALA A 25 11.24 -60.57 63.56
N ILE A 26 12.50 -60.44 63.13
CA ILE A 26 12.94 -59.40 62.19
C ILE A 26 12.26 -59.58 60.82
N SER A 27 12.19 -60.83 60.33
CA SER A 27 11.57 -61.14 59.04
C SER A 27 10.05 -61.00 59.06
N ALA A 28 9.40 -61.33 60.18
CA ALA A 28 7.95 -61.27 60.32
C ALA A 28 7.43 -59.86 60.69
N GLN A 29 8.25 -59.01 61.30
CA GLN A 29 7.79 -57.72 61.84
C GLN A 29 8.56 -56.52 61.26
N LEU A 30 9.90 -56.53 61.31
CA LEU A 30 10.70 -55.36 60.95
C LEU A 30 10.78 -55.15 59.42
N LEU A 31 10.96 -56.22 58.63
CA LEU A 31 11.02 -56.13 57.18
C LEU A 31 9.67 -55.68 56.56
N PRO A 32 8.50 -56.24 56.95
CA PRO A 32 7.20 -55.77 56.47
C PRO A 32 6.91 -54.32 56.88
N GLN A 33 7.19 -53.93 58.13
CA GLN A 33 6.97 -52.55 58.58
C GLN A 33 7.86 -51.55 57.83
N ARG A 34 9.14 -51.86 57.63
CA ARG A 34 10.04 -51.01 56.84
C ARG A 34 9.56 -50.89 55.39
N ARG A 35 9.03 -51.97 54.82
CA ARG A 35 8.46 -51.99 53.47
C ARG A 35 7.22 -51.12 53.38
N ASP A 36 6.28 -51.24 54.31
CA ASP A 36 5.07 -50.43 54.35
C ASP A 36 5.40 -48.94 54.43
N VAL A 37 6.40 -48.57 55.24
CA VAL A 37 6.89 -47.19 55.33
C VAL A 37 7.50 -46.72 54.00
N LEU A 38 8.37 -47.52 53.36
CA LEU A 38 8.98 -47.16 52.08
C LEU A 38 7.93 -47.06 50.96
N GLN A 39 6.97 -47.97 50.91
CA GLN A 39 5.85 -47.95 49.97
C GLN A 39 5.01 -46.69 50.15
N GLN A 40 4.63 -46.36 51.39
CA GLN A 40 3.88 -45.14 51.72
C GLN A 40 4.66 -43.89 51.30
N MET A 41 5.96 -43.83 51.59
CA MET A 41 6.83 -42.71 51.18
C MET A 41 6.87 -42.54 49.65
N VAL A 42 7.01 -43.63 48.89
CA VAL A 42 7.01 -43.58 47.41
C VAL A 42 5.64 -43.13 46.90
N LEU A 43 4.54 -43.71 47.40
CA LEU A 43 3.19 -43.33 46.99
C LEU A 43 2.91 -41.85 47.25
N GLU A 44 3.27 -41.34 48.42
CA GLU A 44 3.13 -39.93 48.78
C GLU A 44 4.02 -39.00 47.96
N ALA A 45 5.27 -39.39 47.69
CA ALA A 45 6.19 -38.61 46.87
C ALA A 45 5.71 -38.55 45.42
N THR A 46 5.27 -39.67 44.84
CA THR A 46 4.71 -39.74 43.50
C THR A 46 3.41 -38.93 43.40
N GLN A 47 2.53 -39.01 44.40
CA GLN A 47 1.30 -38.22 44.44
C GLN A 47 1.59 -36.71 44.49
N ARG A 48 2.56 -36.29 45.31
CA ARG A 48 3.00 -34.89 45.38
C ARG A 48 3.57 -34.43 44.04
N MET A 49 4.45 -35.20 43.44
CA MET A 49 5.07 -34.89 42.15
C MET A 49 4.04 -34.82 41.01
N GLU A 50 3.14 -35.79 40.93
CA GLU A 50 2.03 -35.80 39.96
C GLU A 50 1.16 -34.54 40.12
N SER A 51 0.79 -34.20 41.37
CA SER A 51 -0.02 -33.00 41.62
C SER A 51 0.70 -31.71 41.21
N GLN A 52 2.02 -31.64 41.42
CA GLN A 52 2.84 -30.48 41.05
C GLN A 52 3.00 -30.36 39.53
N VAL A 53 3.23 -31.47 38.84
CA VAL A 53 3.33 -31.52 37.38
C VAL A 53 1.99 -31.20 36.74
N ALA A 54 0.90 -31.80 37.23
CA ALA A 54 -0.46 -31.55 36.75
C ALA A 54 -0.85 -30.07 36.90
N ARG A 55 -0.56 -29.45 38.06
CA ARG A 55 -0.78 -28.01 38.27
C ARG A 55 0.02 -27.16 37.29
N ARG A 56 1.34 -27.37 37.19
CA ARG A 56 2.21 -26.59 36.30
C ARG A 56 1.83 -26.71 34.82
N LEU A 57 1.49 -27.91 34.36
CA LEU A 57 1.03 -28.13 32.98
C LEU A 57 -0.36 -27.53 32.75
N GLY A 58 -1.26 -27.68 33.71
CA GLY A 58 -2.59 -27.06 33.68
C GLY A 58 -2.52 -25.53 33.60
N ASP A 59 -1.68 -24.89 34.41
CA ASP A 59 -1.47 -23.44 34.40
C ASP A 59 -0.92 -22.96 33.05
N ARG A 60 0.07 -23.67 32.49
CA ARG A 60 0.62 -23.36 31.16
C ARG A 60 -0.44 -23.50 30.06
N ARG A 61 -1.22 -24.58 30.07
CA ARG A 61 -2.29 -24.79 29.09
C ARG A 61 -3.37 -23.72 29.16
N ARG A 62 -3.73 -23.29 30.38
CA ARG A 62 -4.66 -22.18 30.59
C ARG A 62 -4.11 -20.88 29.98
N GLN A 63 -2.84 -20.55 30.23
CA GLN A 63 -2.20 -19.37 29.64
C GLN A 63 -2.18 -19.44 28.10
N THR A 64 -1.83 -20.60 27.52
CA THR A 64 -1.87 -20.82 26.07
C THR A 64 -3.28 -20.67 25.50
N ALA A 65 -4.30 -21.18 26.20
CA ALA A 65 -5.69 -21.05 25.79
C ALA A 65 -6.19 -19.60 25.83
N GLU A 66 -5.82 -18.84 26.87
CA GLU A 66 -6.13 -17.40 26.99
C GLU A 66 -5.49 -16.61 25.83
N GLN A 67 -4.19 -16.81 25.55
CA GLN A 67 -3.50 -16.19 24.41
C GLN A 67 -4.13 -16.55 23.06
N MET A 68 -4.50 -17.83 22.88
CA MET A 68 -5.14 -18.30 21.65
C MET A 68 -6.52 -17.66 21.44
N LEU A 69 -7.29 -17.47 22.52
CA LEU A 69 -8.59 -16.80 22.47
C LEU A 69 -8.44 -15.31 22.10
N GLU A 70 -7.45 -14.62 22.67
CA GLU A 70 -7.12 -13.24 22.31
C GLU A 70 -6.76 -13.11 20.82
N LEU A 71 -5.83 -13.94 20.33
CA LEU A 71 -5.40 -13.93 18.93
C LEU A 71 -6.54 -14.26 17.97
N ARG A 72 -7.38 -15.26 18.26
CA ARG A 72 -8.56 -15.59 17.45
C ARG A 72 -9.58 -14.43 17.42
N GLY A 73 -9.75 -13.73 18.53
CA GLY A 73 -10.59 -12.54 18.61
C GLY A 73 -10.07 -11.40 17.74
N LEU A 74 -8.76 -11.16 17.73
CA LEU A 74 -8.11 -10.18 16.86
C LEU A 74 -8.22 -10.58 15.38
N ARG A 75 -8.01 -11.86 15.05
CA ARG A 75 -8.11 -12.41 13.69
C ARG A 75 -9.45 -12.10 13.04
N GLY A 76 -10.54 -12.47 13.71
CA GLY A 76 -11.89 -12.37 13.14
C GLY A 76 -12.28 -10.91 12.88
N LYS A 77 -12.00 -10.03 13.84
CA LYS A 77 -12.31 -8.60 13.73
C LYS A 77 -11.46 -7.91 12.65
N SER A 78 -10.17 -8.22 12.59
CA SER A 78 -9.23 -7.59 11.64
C SER A 78 -9.47 -8.06 10.20
N SER A 79 -9.63 -9.36 9.98
CA SER A 79 -9.76 -9.95 8.64
C SER A 79 -11.06 -9.53 7.95
N ALA A 80 -12.20 -9.61 8.65
CA ALA A 80 -13.49 -9.22 8.08
C ALA A 80 -13.53 -7.72 7.73
N LYS A 81 -13.01 -6.87 8.62
CA LYS A 81 -12.95 -5.42 8.40
C LYS A 81 -12.03 -5.07 7.23
N THR A 82 -10.85 -5.69 7.15
CA THR A 82 -9.89 -5.46 6.05
C THR A 82 -10.47 -5.88 4.71
N ARG A 83 -11.21 -7.00 4.64
CA ARG A 83 -11.91 -7.44 3.43
C ARG A 83 -12.95 -6.43 2.96
N LEU A 84 -13.81 -5.96 3.86
CA LEU A 84 -14.79 -4.92 3.55
C LEU A 84 -14.12 -3.61 3.08
N MET A 85 -12.97 -3.27 3.66
CA MET A 85 -12.20 -2.10 3.21
C MET A 85 -11.61 -2.29 1.81
N LEU A 86 -11.14 -3.49 1.45
CA LEU A 86 -10.66 -3.80 0.11
C LEU A 86 -11.79 -3.71 -0.93
N GLU A 87 -12.92 -4.35 -0.66
CA GLU A 87 -14.12 -4.27 -1.52
C GLU A 87 -14.56 -2.83 -1.72
N ARG A 88 -14.55 -2.03 -0.66
CA ARG A 88 -14.88 -0.59 -0.74
C ARG A 88 -13.88 0.18 -1.59
N VAL A 89 -12.58 -0.06 -1.45
CA VAL A 89 -11.56 0.61 -2.28
C VAL A 89 -11.71 0.23 -3.75
N ASP A 90 -12.06 -1.02 -4.05
CA ASP A 90 -12.30 -1.48 -5.41
C ASP A 90 -13.55 -0.84 -6.01
N ALA A 91 -14.64 -0.74 -5.23
CA ALA A 91 -15.85 -0.02 -5.63
C ALA A 91 -15.57 1.47 -5.89
N GLU A 92 -14.89 2.16 -4.96
CA GLU A 92 -14.49 3.56 -5.10
C GLU A 92 -13.59 3.77 -6.35
N THR A 93 -12.71 2.82 -6.65
CA THR A 93 -11.85 2.86 -7.84
C THR A 93 -12.66 2.69 -9.12
N ALA A 94 -13.60 1.74 -9.15
CA ALA A 94 -14.46 1.50 -10.29
C ALA A 94 -15.39 2.69 -10.58
N GLU A 95 -15.99 3.28 -9.54
CA GLU A 95 -16.78 4.52 -9.63
C GLU A 95 -15.94 5.67 -10.18
N PHE A 96 -14.71 5.83 -9.70
CA PHE A 96 -13.80 6.88 -10.18
C PHE A 96 -13.45 6.72 -11.66
N GLU A 97 -13.23 5.49 -12.13
CA GLU A 97 -12.91 5.24 -13.54
C GLU A 97 -14.06 5.58 -14.50
N GLN A 98 -15.31 5.65 -14.02
CA GLN A 98 -16.42 6.17 -14.82
C GLN A 98 -16.22 7.63 -15.24
N CYS A 99 -15.57 8.44 -14.39
CA CYS A 99 -15.24 9.84 -14.71
C CYS A 99 -14.30 9.97 -15.90
N THR A 100 -13.45 8.96 -16.16
CA THR A 100 -12.47 8.97 -17.24
C THR A 100 -13.14 9.18 -18.60
N SER A 101 -14.32 8.60 -18.81
CA SER A 101 -15.11 8.79 -20.04
C SER A 101 -15.59 10.23 -20.22
N ARG A 102 -16.14 10.85 -19.17
CA ARG A 102 -16.58 12.27 -19.15
C ARG A 102 -15.41 13.20 -19.40
N LEU A 103 -14.27 12.90 -18.79
CA LEU A 103 -13.02 13.66 -18.91
C LEU A 103 -12.44 13.57 -20.33
N GLN A 104 -12.50 12.40 -20.97
CA GLN A 104 -12.14 12.24 -22.39
C GLN A 104 -13.05 13.07 -23.30
N ALA A 105 -14.37 13.03 -23.09
CA ALA A 105 -15.31 13.85 -23.86
C ALA A 105 -15.01 15.36 -23.70
N MET A 106 -14.77 15.81 -22.47
CA MET A 106 -14.37 17.19 -22.18
C MET A 106 -13.07 17.56 -22.92
N ARG A 107 -12.05 16.69 -22.91
CA ARG A 107 -10.79 16.92 -23.64
C ARG A 107 -10.97 17.07 -25.15
N MET A 108 -11.87 16.27 -25.73
CA MET A 108 -12.18 16.38 -27.17
C MET A 108 -12.85 17.71 -27.50
N VAL A 109 -13.83 18.13 -26.69
CA VAL A 109 -14.48 19.45 -26.84
C VAL A 109 -13.46 20.58 -26.66
N HIS A 110 -12.66 20.52 -25.59
CA HIS A 110 -11.60 21.48 -25.29
C HIS A 110 -10.59 21.61 -26.42
N SER A 111 -10.08 20.49 -26.95
CA SER A 111 -9.12 20.48 -28.07
C SER A 111 -9.73 21.07 -29.34
N ARG A 112 -11.00 20.76 -29.64
CA ARG A 112 -11.71 21.33 -30.80
C ARG A 112 -11.89 22.85 -30.65
N MET A 113 -12.31 23.32 -29.48
CA MET A 113 -12.47 24.75 -29.23
C MET A 113 -11.13 25.49 -29.30
N LEU A 114 -10.06 24.90 -28.75
CA LEU A 114 -8.71 25.46 -28.85
C LEU A 114 -8.26 25.59 -30.30
N LYS A 115 -8.41 24.53 -31.10
CA LYS A 115 -8.09 24.57 -32.52
C LYS A 115 -8.83 25.72 -33.20
N ASN A 116 -10.14 25.85 -32.96
CA ASN A 116 -10.94 26.94 -33.50
C ASN A 116 -10.46 28.32 -33.05
N ALA A 117 -10.08 28.50 -31.78
CA ALA A 117 -9.57 29.77 -31.27
C ALA A 117 -8.22 30.17 -31.88
N LEU A 118 -7.41 29.18 -32.29
CA LEU A 118 -6.09 29.38 -32.89
C LEU A 118 -6.11 29.57 -34.41
N VAL A 119 -7.16 29.11 -35.13
CA VAL A 119 -7.23 29.22 -36.61
C VAL A 119 -6.96 30.65 -37.09
N ASP A 120 -7.56 31.63 -36.42
CA ASP A 120 -7.47 33.05 -36.77
C ASP A 120 -6.09 33.66 -36.43
N LEU A 121 -5.32 32.99 -35.58
CA LEU A 121 -3.98 33.41 -35.14
C LEU A 121 -2.85 32.73 -35.92
N THR A 122 -3.17 31.91 -36.92
CA THR A 122 -2.15 31.16 -37.68
C THR A 122 -1.33 32.07 -38.59
N SER A 123 -0.07 31.65 -38.82
CA SER A 123 0.81 32.33 -39.79
C SER A 123 0.24 32.33 -41.21
N ASP A 124 -0.49 31.28 -41.59
CA ASP A 124 -1.11 31.18 -42.91
C ASP A 124 -2.25 32.19 -43.06
N ARG A 125 -3.12 32.31 -42.04
CA ARG A 125 -4.17 33.35 -42.02
C ARG A 125 -3.57 34.75 -42.12
N LEU A 126 -2.50 35.03 -41.37
CA LEU A 126 -1.80 36.30 -41.46
C LEU A 126 -1.25 36.57 -42.88
N ARG A 127 -0.72 35.55 -43.56
CA ARG A 127 -0.23 35.69 -44.94
C ARG A 127 -1.36 35.99 -45.91
N GLU A 128 -2.52 35.35 -45.77
CA GLU A 128 -3.72 35.63 -46.58
C GLU A 128 -4.12 37.10 -46.48
N GLU A 129 -4.23 37.63 -45.26
CA GLU A 129 -4.61 39.02 -44.99
C GLU A 129 -3.60 40.01 -45.61
N VAL A 130 -2.30 39.72 -45.49
CA VAL A 130 -1.23 40.54 -46.07
C VAL A 130 -1.20 40.44 -47.61
N ASN A 131 -1.60 39.31 -48.20
CA ASN A 131 -1.73 39.17 -49.64
C ASN A 131 -2.94 39.95 -50.18
N GLU A 132 -4.07 39.96 -49.45
CA GLU A 132 -5.22 40.79 -49.81
C GLU A 132 -4.91 42.29 -49.73
N MET A 133 -4.12 42.70 -48.74
CA MET A 133 -3.59 44.07 -48.69
C MET A 133 -2.75 44.39 -49.94
N GLN A 134 -1.91 43.45 -50.40
CA GLN A 134 -1.07 43.65 -51.59
C GLN A 134 -1.90 43.79 -52.87
N THR A 135 -2.90 42.94 -53.07
CA THR A 135 -3.76 43.03 -54.26
C THR A 135 -4.49 44.37 -54.30
N THR A 136 -5.04 44.80 -53.16
CA THR A 136 -5.71 46.10 -53.01
C THR A 136 -4.76 47.28 -53.26
N MET A 137 -3.52 47.18 -52.77
CA MET A 137 -2.50 48.21 -52.95
C MET A 137 -2.06 48.31 -54.42
N ASN A 138 -1.84 47.19 -55.10
CA ASN A 138 -1.43 47.15 -56.51
C ASN A 138 -2.53 47.64 -57.47
N ALA A 139 -3.81 47.49 -57.09
CA ALA A 139 -4.95 47.98 -57.86
C ALA A 139 -5.10 49.52 -57.78
N SER A 140 -4.44 50.18 -56.83
CA SER A 140 -4.54 51.64 -56.66
C SER A 140 -3.32 52.36 -57.24
N LEU A 141 -3.56 53.25 -58.21
CA LEU A 141 -2.51 54.01 -58.90
C LEU A 141 -1.86 55.12 -58.04
N LEU A 142 -2.30 55.34 -56.79
CA LEU A 142 -1.87 56.45 -55.93
C LEU A 142 -1.47 55.98 -54.53
N ASN A 143 -0.49 56.67 -53.92
CA ASN A 143 -0.01 56.46 -52.55
C ASN A 143 -1.11 56.55 -51.46
N LEU A 144 -2.23 57.24 -51.74
CA LEU A 144 -3.41 57.26 -50.86
C LEU A 144 -4.06 55.87 -50.75
N GLY A 145 -4.01 55.05 -51.80
CA GLY A 145 -4.52 53.69 -51.81
C GLY A 145 -3.74 52.74 -50.92
N ALA A 146 -2.41 52.87 -50.88
CA ALA A 146 -1.54 52.07 -50.01
C ALA A 146 -1.84 52.31 -48.52
N LYS A 147 -2.01 53.58 -48.12
CA LYS A 147 -2.41 53.93 -46.74
C LYS A 147 -3.78 53.33 -46.41
N LYS A 148 -4.76 53.42 -47.30
CA LYS A 148 -6.11 52.86 -47.08
C LYS A 148 -6.06 51.33 -46.97
N ALA A 149 -5.33 50.66 -47.85
CA ALA A 149 -5.17 49.20 -47.85
C ALA A 149 -4.54 48.69 -46.56
N PHE A 150 -3.51 49.39 -46.06
CA PHE A 150 -2.88 49.03 -44.80
C PHE A 150 -3.78 49.29 -43.58
N LEU A 151 -4.51 50.40 -43.54
CA LEU A 151 -5.49 50.64 -42.48
C LEU A 151 -6.57 49.55 -42.44
N ALA A 152 -7.01 49.08 -43.61
CA ALA A 152 -7.93 47.96 -43.73
C ALA A 152 -7.31 46.64 -43.24
N LEU A 153 -6.05 46.34 -43.59
CA LEU A 153 -5.32 45.20 -43.04
C LEU A 153 -5.30 45.24 -41.50
N CYS A 154 -4.85 46.35 -40.91
CA CYS A 154 -4.81 46.48 -39.46
C CYS A 154 -6.19 46.30 -38.81
N ALA A 155 -7.27 46.80 -39.45
CA ALA A 155 -8.63 46.58 -38.96
C ALA A 155 -8.98 45.08 -38.93
N ARG A 156 -8.78 44.36 -40.04
CA ARG A 156 -9.04 42.90 -40.11
C ARG A 156 -8.19 42.11 -39.11
N LEU A 157 -6.90 42.45 -38.95
CA LEU A 157 -6.04 41.78 -37.97
C LEU A 157 -6.51 41.99 -36.52
N ARG A 158 -7.07 43.16 -36.19
CA ARG A 158 -7.67 43.39 -34.87
C ARG A 158 -8.94 42.55 -34.69
N GLU A 159 -9.80 42.49 -35.70
CA GLU A 159 -11.00 41.66 -35.67
C GLU A 159 -10.66 40.18 -35.43
N LEU A 160 -9.58 39.66 -36.03
CA LEU A 160 -9.09 38.30 -35.77
C LEU A 160 -8.66 38.08 -34.30
N LEU A 161 -7.91 39.03 -33.71
CA LEU A 161 -7.52 38.97 -32.30
C LEU A 161 -8.72 39.06 -31.36
N GLU A 162 -9.69 39.94 -31.66
CA GLU A 162 -10.91 40.10 -30.88
C GLU A 162 -11.79 38.84 -30.97
N ALA A 163 -11.93 38.24 -32.14
CA ALA A 163 -12.62 36.97 -32.33
C ALA A 163 -11.95 35.83 -31.53
N SER A 164 -10.62 35.77 -31.54
CA SER A 164 -9.87 34.79 -30.73
C SER A 164 -10.06 35.03 -29.23
N GLN A 165 -10.14 36.29 -28.77
CA GLN A 165 -10.41 36.63 -27.37
C GLN A 165 -11.80 36.16 -26.93
N VAL A 166 -12.81 36.31 -27.79
CA VAL A 166 -14.17 35.82 -27.53
C VAL A 166 -14.16 34.29 -27.40
N ARG A 167 -13.53 33.58 -28.35
CA ARG A 167 -13.40 32.11 -28.31
C ARG A 167 -12.61 31.63 -27.09
N ALA A 168 -11.60 32.37 -26.64
CA ALA A 168 -10.90 32.08 -25.39
C ALA A 168 -11.81 32.20 -24.16
N GLY A 169 -12.73 33.17 -24.16
CA GLY A 169 -13.79 33.30 -23.16
C GLY A 169 -14.75 32.11 -23.17
N GLU A 170 -15.20 31.67 -24.34
CA GLU A 170 -16.06 30.48 -24.47
C GLU A 170 -15.37 29.21 -23.93
N ILE A 171 -14.07 29.04 -24.20
CA ILE A 171 -13.26 27.95 -23.63
C ILE A 171 -13.24 28.03 -22.10
N HIS A 172 -13.04 29.24 -21.55
CA HIS A 172 -13.02 29.46 -20.11
C HIS A 172 -14.36 29.11 -19.46
N ASP A 173 -15.48 29.51 -20.05
CA ASP A 173 -16.82 29.20 -19.55
C ASP A 173 -17.10 27.69 -19.60
N MET A 174 -16.75 27.04 -20.72
CA MET A 174 -16.86 25.59 -20.87
C MET A 174 -16.02 24.83 -19.84
N LEU A 175 -14.76 25.25 -19.62
CA LEU A 175 -13.89 24.65 -18.60
C LEU A 175 -14.45 24.90 -17.20
N THR A 176 -14.97 26.08 -16.91
CA THR A 176 -15.53 26.43 -15.59
C THR A 176 -16.73 25.56 -15.27
N ALA A 177 -17.67 25.42 -16.20
CA ALA A 177 -18.83 24.54 -16.04
C ALA A 177 -18.41 23.06 -15.89
N SER A 178 -17.45 22.61 -16.69
CA SER A 178 -16.96 21.22 -16.67
C SER A 178 -16.23 20.90 -15.36
N PHE A 179 -15.34 21.79 -14.92
CA PHE A 179 -14.58 21.63 -13.67
C PHE A 179 -15.50 21.70 -12.46
N SER A 180 -16.51 22.57 -12.46
CA SER A 180 -17.52 22.60 -11.39
C SER A 180 -18.24 21.26 -11.23
N LYS A 181 -18.63 20.63 -12.34
CA LYS A 181 -19.28 19.30 -12.31
C LYS A 181 -18.31 18.22 -11.81
N LEU A 182 -17.08 18.21 -12.33
CA LEU A 182 -16.05 17.25 -11.91
C LEU A 182 -15.71 17.39 -10.42
N ASN A 183 -15.59 18.62 -9.93
CA ASN A 183 -15.33 18.91 -8.52
C ASN A 183 -16.49 18.42 -7.64
N ALA A 184 -17.75 18.64 -8.04
CA ALA A 184 -18.92 18.23 -7.27
C ALA A 184 -19.15 16.71 -7.27
N GLU A 185 -19.00 16.05 -8.42
CA GLU A 185 -19.36 14.63 -8.58
C GLU A 185 -18.22 13.68 -8.17
N PHE A 186 -16.96 14.08 -8.36
CA PHE A 186 -15.79 13.19 -8.15
C PHE A 186 -14.80 13.76 -7.11
N GLY A 187 -15.14 14.89 -6.49
CA GLY A 187 -14.35 15.54 -5.45
C GLY A 187 -13.04 16.12 -5.94
N PHE A 188 -12.92 16.42 -7.24
CA PHE A 188 -11.74 17.11 -7.76
C PHE A 188 -11.56 18.51 -7.14
N SER A 189 -10.35 19.06 -7.27
CA SER A 189 -10.03 20.44 -6.86
C SER A 189 -9.42 21.19 -8.04
N LEU A 190 -10.16 21.21 -9.15
CA LEU A 190 -9.76 21.91 -10.37
C LEU A 190 -10.16 23.38 -10.30
N ALA A 191 -9.35 24.24 -10.89
CA ALA A 191 -9.55 25.68 -10.92
C ALA A 191 -9.17 26.21 -12.31
N VAL A 192 -10.04 27.04 -12.88
CA VAL A 192 -9.77 27.65 -14.18
C VAL A 192 -9.02 28.96 -13.96
N ASN A 193 -7.82 29.07 -14.55
CA ASN A 193 -7.07 30.31 -14.53
C ASN A 193 -7.74 31.35 -15.44
N LYS A 194 -7.56 32.63 -15.11
CA LYS A 194 -8.03 33.75 -15.94
C LYS A 194 -7.50 33.60 -17.38
N THR A 195 -8.35 33.88 -18.35
CA THR A 195 -7.95 33.89 -19.77
C THR A 195 -6.81 34.87 -20.02
N PRO A 196 -5.89 34.57 -20.95
CA PRO A 196 -4.92 35.54 -21.41
C PRO A 196 -5.65 36.75 -22.00
N ASP A 197 -5.12 37.95 -21.75
CA ASP A 197 -5.66 39.18 -22.30
C ASP A 197 -5.00 39.45 -23.66
N LEU A 198 -5.73 39.18 -24.74
CA LEU A 198 -5.28 39.44 -26.10
C LEU A 198 -5.39 40.92 -26.48
N LYS A 199 -6.03 41.76 -25.68
CA LYS A 199 -6.14 43.21 -25.96
C LYS A 199 -4.79 43.89 -26.00
N ARG A 200 -3.77 43.37 -25.31
CA ARG A 200 -2.40 43.90 -25.43
C ARG A 200 -1.84 43.74 -26.84
N PHE A 201 -2.14 42.65 -27.53
CA PHE A 201 -1.69 42.43 -28.91
C PHE A 201 -2.43 43.36 -29.88
N VAL A 202 -3.69 43.69 -29.58
CA VAL A 202 -4.44 44.75 -30.29
C VAL A 202 -3.76 46.11 -30.12
N GLN A 203 -3.25 46.42 -28.92
CA GLN A 203 -2.50 47.65 -28.66
C GLN A 203 -1.16 47.65 -29.41
N GLU A 204 -0.44 46.53 -29.45
CA GLU A 204 0.79 46.36 -30.24
C GLU A 204 0.52 46.58 -31.74
N LEU A 205 -0.55 46.00 -32.29
CA LEU A 205 -0.98 46.26 -33.66
C LEU A 205 -1.28 47.74 -33.89
N THR A 206 -1.90 48.41 -32.93
CA THR A 206 -2.21 49.84 -33.00
C THR A 206 -0.92 50.70 -33.04
N LEU A 207 0.12 50.29 -32.30
CA LEU A 207 1.43 50.94 -32.36
C LEU A 207 2.12 50.71 -33.71
N ILE A 208 2.09 49.48 -34.23
CA ILE A 208 2.58 49.16 -35.58
C ILE A 208 1.85 50.04 -36.62
N GLN A 209 0.53 50.16 -36.48
CA GLN A 209 -0.30 50.95 -37.38
C GLN A 209 0.07 52.43 -37.36
N ARG A 210 0.20 53.04 -36.19
CA ARG A 210 0.58 54.46 -36.03
C ARG A 210 1.96 54.73 -36.62
N ASN A 211 2.95 53.90 -36.29
CA ASN A 211 4.31 54.01 -36.81
C ASN A 211 4.35 53.94 -38.34
N TYR A 212 3.55 53.04 -38.93
CA TYR A 212 3.44 52.92 -40.39
C TYR A 212 2.77 54.14 -41.04
N VAL A 213 1.63 54.58 -40.51
CA VAL A 213 0.89 55.73 -41.08
C VAL A 213 1.76 56.98 -41.06
N GLN A 214 2.56 57.16 -40.01
CA GLN A 214 3.53 58.25 -39.93
C GLN A 214 4.66 58.07 -40.96
N TYR A 215 5.16 56.85 -41.15
CA TYR A 215 6.22 56.54 -42.12
C TYR A 215 5.79 56.75 -43.58
N LEU A 216 4.50 56.54 -43.91
CA LEU A 216 3.93 56.86 -45.23
C LEU A 216 3.46 58.31 -45.36
N GLY A 217 3.45 59.07 -44.27
CA GLY A 217 3.09 60.48 -44.26
C GLY A 217 4.20 61.36 -44.84
N LEU A 218 3.94 61.92 -46.03
CA LEU A 218 4.57 63.10 -46.64
C LEU A 218 6.07 63.04 -47.03
N THR A 219 6.96 62.30 -46.36
CA THR A 219 8.41 62.35 -46.65
C THR A 219 8.97 61.16 -47.44
N GLN A 220 8.24 60.02 -47.53
CA GLN A 220 8.70 58.80 -48.22
C GLN A 220 7.81 58.34 -49.39
N ALA A 221 6.81 59.15 -49.76
CA ALA A 221 5.90 58.91 -50.89
C ALA A 221 6.62 58.61 -52.23
N LEU A 222 7.83 59.16 -52.42
CA LEU A 222 8.67 58.95 -53.60
C LEU A 222 9.51 57.66 -53.54
N ARG A 223 9.73 57.06 -52.36
CA ARG A 223 10.45 55.76 -52.23
C ARG A 223 9.52 54.56 -52.38
N LEU A 224 8.23 54.75 -52.13
CA LEU A 224 7.18 53.73 -52.31
C LEU A 224 6.99 53.30 -53.78
N SER A 225 7.39 54.14 -54.75
CA SER A 225 7.39 53.78 -56.18
C SER A 225 8.52 52.83 -56.56
N GLN A 226 9.51 52.60 -55.69
CA GLN A 226 10.60 51.66 -55.96
C GLN A 226 10.21 50.22 -55.55
N PRO A 227 10.18 49.26 -56.48
CA PRO A 227 9.69 47.90 -56.20
C PRO A 227 10.54 47.15 -55.16
N LYS A 228 11.87 47.34 -55.15
CA LYS A 228 12.77 46.72 -54.17
C LYS A 228 12.50 47.17 -52.73
N PHE A 229 12.18 48.45 -52.54
CA PHE A 229 11.89 49.01 -51.23
C PHE A 229 10.58 48.44 -50.68
N MET A 230 9.56 48.33 -51.52
CA MET A 230 8.27 47.74 -51.15
C MET A 230 8.38 46.27 -50.76
N GLU A 231 9.23 45.51 -51.44
CA GLU A 231 9.45 44.11 -51.08
C GLU A 231 10.13 43.98 -49.70
N GLN A 232 11.17 44.77 -49.43
CA GLN A 232 11.84 44.79 -48.13
C GLN A 232 10.89 45.23 -47.00
N PHE A 233 10.12 46.28 -47.25
CA PHE A 233 9.11 46.77 -46.32
C PHE A 233 8.08 45.68 -46.00
N ARG A 234 7.56 44.99 -47.02
CA ARG A 234 6.62 43.88 -46.84
C ARG A 234 7.21 42.76 -45.98
N ARG A 235 8.44 42.35 -46.25
CA ARG A 235 9.13 41.31 -45.46
C ARG A 235 9.25 41.74 -44.00
N MET A 236 9.59 43.00 -43.73
CA MET A 236 9.66 43.55 -42.38
C MET A 236 8.29 43.58 -41.69
N LEU A 237 7.25 44.03 -42.40
CA LEU A 237 5.89 44.09 -41.87
C LEU A 237 5.37 42.70 -41.51
N VAL A 238 5.49 41.73 -42.42
CA VAL A 238 5.12 40.34 -42.16
C VAL A 238 5.86 39.79 -40.95
N SER A 239 7.17 40.04 -40.84
CA SER A 239 7.97 39.62 -39.68
C SER A 239 7.42 40.21 -38.38
N LYS A 240 7.13 41.51 -38.33
CA LYS A 240 6.57 42.15 -37.12
C LYS A 240 5.18 41.65 -36.77
N LEU A 241 4.27 41.54 -37.75
CA LEU A 241 2.91 41.05 -37.51
C LEU A 241 2.94 39.59 -37.05
N ARG A 242 3.84 38.78 -37.61
CA ARG A 242 4.01 37.38 -37.25
C ARG A 242 4.40 37.23 -35.79
N VAL A 243 5.33 38.04 -35.28
CA VAL A 243 5.71 38.02 -33.86
C VAL A 243 4.50 38.29 -32.96
N VAL A 244 3.66 39.28 -33.30
CA VAL A 244 2.46 39.60 -32.50
C VAL A 244 1.49 38.41 -32.47
N PHE A 245 1.22 37.80 -33.63
CA PHE A 245 0.28 36.68 -33.75
C PHE A 245 0.82 35.39 -33.12
N GLU A 246 2.11 35.09 -33.28
CA GLU A 246 2.77 33.92 -32.65
C GLU A 246 2.83 34.07 -31.12
N ASN A 247 3.05 35.29 -30.60
CA ASN A 247 2.99 35.52 -29.16
C ASN A 247 1.56 35.33 -28.63
N ALA A 248 0.55 35.85 -29.34
CA ALA A 248 -0.85 35.68 -28.97
C ALA A 248 -1.27 34.21 -28.96
N SER A 249 -0.91 33.46 -30.01
CA SER A 249 -1.22 32.03 -30.09
C SER A 249 -0.49 31.22 -29.02
N SER A 250 0.80 31.50 -28.79
CA SER A 250 1.63 30.84 -27.78
C SER A 250 1.07 30.99 -26.37
N GLU A 251 0.60 32.19 -26.01
CA GLU A 251 -0.01 32.41 -24.70
C GLU A 251 -1.34 31.70 -24.53
N LEU A 252 -2.15 31.66 -25.58
CA LEU A 252 -3.41 30.92 -25.58
C LEU A 252 -3.15 29.41 -25.45
N GLU A 253 -2.16 28.88 -26.16
CA GLU A 253 -1.72 27.49 -26.05
C GLU A 253 -1.20 27.17 -24.64
N LEU A 254 -0.37 28.04 -24.07
CA LEU A 254 0.18 27.86 -22.73
C LEU A 254 -0.91 27.84 -21.66
N TRP A 255 -1.85 28.79 -21.72
CA TRP A 255 -3.00 28.84 -20.81
C TRP A 255 -3.82 27.54 -20.86
N ASN A 256 -4.12 27.05 -22.07
CA ASN A 256 -4.85 25.80 -22.24
C ASN A 256 -4.05 24.57 -21.79
N LYS A 257 -2.74 24.55 -22.01
CA LYS A 257 -1.85 23.49 -21.53
C LYS A 257 -1.83 23.43 -20.01
N MET A 258 -1.85 24.58 -19.31
CA MET A 258 -1.97 24.64 -17.86
C MET A 258 -3.30 24.10 -17.35
N ALA A 259 -4.41 24.40 -18.03
CA ALA A 259 -5.72 23.83 -17.67
C ALA A 259 -5.73 22.30 -17.81
N SER A 260 -5.19 21.76 -18.90
CA SER A 260 -5.10 20.32 -19.14
C SER A 260 -4.17 19.60 -18.15
N SER A 261 -3.03 20.20 -17.80
CA SER A 261 -2.06 19.58 -16.90
C SER A 261 -2.58 19.43 -15.47
N GLN A 262 -3.43 20.34 -15.00
CA GLN A 262 -4.09 20.24 -13.70
C GLN A 262 -4.96 18.98 -13.61
N VAL A 263 -5.73 18.71 -14.67
CA VAL A 263 -6.58 17.52 -14.79
C VAL A 263 -5.73 16.24 -14.77
N ASP A 264 -4.65 16.19 -15.56
CA ASP A 264 -3.74 15.04 -15.59
C ASP A 264 -3.09 14.78 -14.23
N SER A 265 -2.66 15.83 -13.54
CA SER A 265 -2.03 15.72 -12.22
C SER A 265 -2.98 15.12 -11.19
N GLN A 266 -4.20 15.66 -11.11
CA GLN A 266 -5.24 15.18 -10.18
C GLN A 266 -5.65 13.73 -10.46
N LEU A 267 -5.83 13.35 -11.73
CA LEU A 267 -6.16 11.98 -12.12
C LEU A 267 -5.05 11.00 -11.70
N ARG A 268 -3.79 11.35 -11.96
CA ARG A 268 -2.63 10.52 -11.58
C ARG A 268 -2.52 10.39 -10.06
N GLU A 269 -2.70 11.48 -9.31
CA GLU A 269 -2.60 11.45 -7.85
C GLU A 269 -3.71 10.61 -7.22
N ARG A 270 -4.96 10.73 -7.70
CA ARG A 270 -6.07 9.90 -7.23
C ARG A 270 -5.83 8.41 -7.48
N ARG A 271 -5.43 8.04 -8.71
CA ARG A 271 -5.07 6.65 -9.03
C ARG A 271 -3.92 6.12 -8.17
N ARG A 272 -2.91 6.94 -7.89
CA ARG A 272 -1.84 6.60 -6.94
C ARG A 272 -2.37 6.42 -5.52
N GLY A 273 -3.29 7.27 -5.07
CA GLY A 273 -3.96 7.17 -3.78
C GLY A 273 -4.69 5.84 -3.60
N PHE A 274 -5.51 5.45 -4.58
CA PHE A 274 -6.22 4.16 -4.55
C PHE A 274 -5.25 2.97 -4.52
N ARG A 275 -4.24 2.95 -5.39
CA ARG A 275 -3.21 1.88 -5.38
C ARG A 275 -2.50 1.77 -4.03
N ARG A 276 -2.02 2.89 -3.48
CA ARG A 276 -1.36 2.90 -2.16
C ARG A 276 -2.28 2.39 -1.05
N ARG A 277 -3.55 2.79 -1.06
CA ARG A 277 -4.55 2.35 -0.07
C ARG A 277 -4.82 0.85 -0.18
N ARG A 278 -4.95 0.33 -1.41
CA ARG A 278 -5.11 -1.10 -1.67
C ARG A 278 -3.88 -1.89 -1.21
N GLU A 279 -2.68 -1.50 -1.62
CA GLU A 279 -1.41 -2.15 -1.22
C GLU A 279 -1.22 -2.15 0.31
N ALA A 280 -1.65 -1.09 1.00
CA ALA A 280 -1.61 -1.03 2.46
C ALA A 280 -2.59 -2.05 3.10
N LEU A 281 -3.80 -2.17 2.55
CA LEU A 281 -4.79 -3.15 3.01
C LEU A 281 -4.36 -4.59 2.72
N GLU A 282 -3.78 -4.86 1.55
CA GLU A 282 -3.22 -6.17 1.19
C GLU A 282 -2.07 -6.55 2.15
N ARG A 283 -1.22 -5.60 2.56
CA ARG A 283 -0.19 -5.83 3.58
C ARG A 283 -0.78 -6.14 4.96
N ILE A 284 -1.86 -5.47 5.37
CA ILE A 284 -2.57 -5.77 6.63
C ILE A 284 -3.22 -7.17 6.56
N GLN A 285 -3.76 -7.52 5.39
CA GLN A 285 -4.31 -8.85 5.15
C GLN A 285 -3.22 -9.93 5.23
N ALA A 286 -2.04 -9.70 4.65
CA ALA A 286 -0.89 -10.60 4.76
C ALA A 286 -0.43 -10.78 6.23
N ALA A 287 -0.33 -9.69 6.99
CA ALA A 287 0.00 -9.77 8.42
C ALA A 287 -1.06 -10.52 9.25
N SER A 288 -2.31 -10.57 8.77
CA SER A 288 -3.34 -11.42 9.37
C SER A 288 -3.09 -12.92 9.10
N GLY A 289 -2.40 -13.27 8.01
CA GLY A 289 -1.90 -14.62 7.74
C GLY A 289 -0.77 -15.03 8.70
N ASP A 290 0.14 -14.12 9.04
CA ASP A 290 1.17 -14.37 10.07
C ASP A 290 0.53 -14.68 11.43
N LEU A 291 -0.60 -14.04 11.73
CA LEU A 291 -1.38 -14.32 12.93
C LEU A 291 -2.00 -15.73 12.91
N GLU A 292 -2.42 -16.23 11.74
CA GLU A 292 -2.90 -17.62 11.58
C GLU A 292 -1.79 -18.64 11.81
N GLN A 293 -0.58 -18.36 11.32
CA GLN A 293 0.59 -19.17 11.62
C GLN A 293 0.84 -19.22 13.14
N ARG A 294 0.77 -18.08 13.82
CA ARG A 294 0.99 -18.02 15.27
C ARG A 294 -0.07 -18.79 16.07
N ILE A 295 -1.34 -18.74 15.65
CA ILE A 295 -2.40 -19.55 16.26
C ILE A 295 -2.09 -21.04 16.09
N SER A 296 -1.68 -21.46 14.88
CA SER A 296 -1.34 -22.85 14.60
C SER A 296 -0.16 -23.35 15.44
N GLU A 297 0.85 -22.49 15.67
CA GLU A 297 1.96 -22.79 16.58
C GLU A 297 1.50 -23.00 18.03
N LEU A 298 0.60 -22.16 18.53
CA LEU A 298 0.05 -22.30 19.90
C LEU A 298 -0.83 -23.54 20.04
N GLU A 299 -1.58 -23.92 18.99
CA GLU A 299 -2.35 -25.16 18.96
C GLU A 299 -1.43 -26.39 19.04
N ALA A 300 -0.32 -26.39 18.30
CA ALA A 300 0.68 -27.44 18.38
C ALA A 300 1.33 -27.50 19.77
N GLN A 301 1.59 -26.36 20.41
CA GLN A 301 2.12 -26.30 21.77
C GLN A 301 1.13 -26.85 22.81
N ASP A 302 -0.17 -26.51 22.73
CA ASP A 302 -1.17 -27.09 23.64
C ASP A 302 -1.27 -28.61 23.46
N ALA A 303 -1.24 -29.11 22.23
CA ALA A 303 -1.24 -30.55 21.96
C ALA A 303 -0.02 -31.27 22.58
N GLN A 304 1.17 -30.66 22.51
CA GLN A 304 2.36 -31.19 23.16
C GLN A 304 2.23 -31.19 24.70
N LEU A 305 1.69 -30.12 25.29
CA LEU A 305 1.44 -30.05 26.73
C LEU A 305 0.42 -31.11 27.18
N GLN A 306 -0.62 -31.36 26.39
CA GLN A 306 -1.57 -32.45 26.63
C GLN A 306 -0.90 -33.81 26.62
N GLN A 307 -0.03 -34.08 25.64
CA GLN A 307 0.71 -35.34 25.56
C GLN A 307 1.65 -35.53 26.75
N LEU A 308 2.37 -34.48 27.16
CA LEU A 308 3.22 -34.50 28.35
C LEU A 308 2.42 -34.76 29.63
N GLN A 309 1.25 -34.15 29.75
CA GLN A 309 0.36 -34.36 30.89
C GLN A 309 -0.08 -35.83 30.97
N ALA A 310 -0.56 -36.40 29.86
CA ALA A 310 -0.96 -37.81 29.78
C ALA A 310 0.19 -38.76 30.12
N ARG A 311 1.37 -38.53 29.54
CA ARG A 311 2.57 -39.34 29.81
C ARG A 311 3.01 -39.25 31.27
N SER A 312 2.91 -38.07 31.89
CA SER A 312 3.26 -37.90 33.31
C SER A 312 2.32 -38.67 34.24
N ALA A 313 1.02 -38.68 33.92
CA ALA A 313 0.01 -39.44 34.66
C ALA A 313 0.22 -40.96 34.51
N GLU A 314 0.53 -41.41 33.30
CA GLU A 314 0.87 -42.80 33.03
C GLU A 314 2.11 -43.26 33.82
N LEU A 315 3.19 -42.47 33.79
CA LEU A 315 4.41 -42.76 34.56
C LEU A 315 4.15 -42.77 36.06
N ALA A 316 3.36 -41.81 36.57
CA ALA A 316 2.96 -41.78 37.97
C ALA A 316 2.18 -43.04 38.36
N THR A 317 1.30 -43.52 37.47
CA THR A 317 0.52 -44.75 37.68
C THR A 317 1.44 -45.97 37.74
N ARG A 318 2.36 -46.12 36.78
CA ARG A 318 3.34 -47.22 36.76
C ARG A 318 4.23 -47.26 38.01
N VAL A 319 4.67 -46.09 38.50
CA VAL A 319 5.47 -46.01 39.74
C VAL A 319 4.64 -46.43 40.96
N LYS A 320 3.37 -46.01 41.05
CA LYS A 320 2.47 -46.43 42.13
C LYS A 320 2.17 -47.93 42.08
N GLU A 321 2.03 -48.51 40.89
CA GLU A 321 1.87 -49.95 40.70
C GLU A 321 3.12 -50.73 41.11
N GLN A 322 4.31 -50.30 40.68
CA GLN A 322 5.58 -50.92 41.07
C GLN A 322 5.83 -50.83 42.57
N ALA A 323 5.45 -49.73 43.22
CA ALA A 323 5.56 -49.60 44.69
C ALA A 323 4.60 -50.54 45.45
N ARG A 324 3.55 -51.05 44.79
CA ARG A 324 2.59 -52.03 45.35
C ARG A 324 2.95 -53.47 45.06
N LEU A 325 3.82 -53.73 44.08
CA LEU A 325 4.31 -55.07 43.77
C LEU A 325 5.44 -55.44 44.73
N ASP A 326 5.45 -56.69 45.20
CA ASP A 326 6.56 -57.24 45.99
C ASP A 326 7.87 -57.13 45.16
N PRO A 327 9.01 -56.70 45.74
CA PRO A 327 10.28 -57.02 45.11
C PRO A 327 10.38 -58.56 45.04
N PRO A 328 10.97 -59.14 43.98
CA PRO A 328 11.28 -60.56 44.02
C PRO A 328 12.07 -60.81 45.29
N VAL A 329 11.56 -61.68 46.15
CA VAL A 329 12.39 -62.32 47.15
C VAL A 329 13.44 -63.04 46.32
N ASP A 330 14.66 -62.52 46.28
CA ASP A 330 15.79 -63.25 45.72
C ASP A 330 15.95 -64.53 46.54
N ALA A 331 15.26 -65.57 46.09
CA ALA A 331 15.40 -66.94 46.57
C ALA A 331 16.82 -67.49 46.30
N GLN A 332 17.70 -66.69 45.67
CA GLN A 332 19.06 -67.07 45.33
C GLN A 332 20.08 -66.98 46.48
N ASN A 333 19.74 -66.37 47.62
CA ASN A 333 20.65 -66.35 48.78
C ASN A 333 20.53 -67.55 49.73
N SER A 334 19.68 -68.54 49.43
CA SER A 334 19.67 -69.82 50.18
C SER A 334 20.50 -70.93 49.51
N GLU A 335 20.93 -70.77 48.25
CA GLU A 335 21.81 -71.73 47.56
C GLU A 335 23.28 -71.29 47.49
N ALA A 336 23.58 -69.98 47.59
CA ALA A 336 24.95 -69.48 47.53
C ALA A 336 25.82 -69.83 48.76
N GLY A 337 25.21 -70.28 49.87
CA GLY A 337 25.92 -70.75 51.07
C GLY A 337 26.41 -72.19 51.00
N VAL A 338 25.97 -72.99 50.02
CA VAL A 338 26.33 -74.42 49.90
C VAL A 338 27.48 -74.63 48.89
N LEU A 339 27.71 -73.69 47.97
CA LEU A 339 28.72 -73.84 46.91
C LEU A 339 30.12 -73.32 47.25
N TYR A 340 30.33 -72.63 48.37
CA TYR A 340 31.68 -72.21 48.81
C TYR A 340 32.37 -73.16 49.79
N ALA A 341 31.72 -74.28 50.17
CA ALA A 341 32.29 -75.31 51.05
C ALA A 341 32.80 -76.55 50.30
N ALA A 342 32.82 -76.55 48.97
CA ALA A 342 33.27 -77.68 48.15
C ALA A 342 34.63 -77.46 47.45
N GLN A 343 35.41 -76.43 47.82
CA GLN A 343 36.72 -76.15 47.21
C GLN A 343 37.83 -75.74 48.20
N ALA A 344 37.86 -76.33 49.40
CA ALA A 344 39.06 -76.34 50.24
C ALA A 344 39.21 -77.68 50.98
#